data_AF-A0AAC9VB27-F1
#
_entry.id   AF-A0AAC9VB27-F1
#
_cell.length_a   1.000
_cell.length_b   1.000
_cell.length_c   1.000
_cell.angle_alpha   90.00
_cell.angle_beta   90.00
_cell.angle_gamma   90.00
#
_symmetry.space_group_name_H-M   'P 1'
#
loop_
_entity.id
_entity.type
_entity.pdbx_description
1 polymer ?
#
loop_
_entity_poly.entity_id
_entity_poly.type
_entity_poly.pdbx_seq_one_letter_code
_entity_poly.pdbx_strand_id
1 'polypeptide(L)'
;MHDIAVLSDIHSNRHALEAVLRDIDARGIRTVVNLGDSLFGPIDPAGTAELLMQRPDMIHIRGNCDRYLLQDDMDSPTFRHAKPLLGNEALRWIASLPSKPPFVPGARTTPTPSATGGQ
;
A
#
# COMPACT_ATOMS: atom_id res chain seq x y z
N MET A 1 -19.99 -4.54 -16.64
CA MET A 1 -18.55 -4.19 -16.56
C MET A 1 -18.05 -4.64 -15.19
N HIS A 2 -16.81 -5.11 -15.10
CA HIS A 2 -16.17 -5.36 -13.80
C HIS A 2 -15.40 -4.10 -13.44
N ASP A 3 -15.90 -3.36 -12.45
CA ASP A 3 -15.24 -2.16 -11.97
C ASP A 3 -14.12 -2.56 -11.00
N ILE A 4 -12.98 -1.86 -11.11
CA ILE A 4 -11.80 -2.07 -10.27
C ILE A 4 -11.47 -0.74 -9.61
N ALA A 5 -11.28 -0.75 -8.29
CA ALA A 5 -10.76 0.39 -7.55
C ALA A 5 -9.26 0.19 -7.29
N VAL A 6 -8.48 1.24 -7.50
CA VAL A 6 -7.03 1.23 -7.27
C VAL A 6 -6.69 2.35 -6.29
N LEU A 7 -5.99 2.00 -5.22
CA LEU A 7 -5.49 2.91 -4.19
C LEU A 7 -3.96 2.88 -4.19
N SER A 8 -3.33 3.99 -3.83
CA SER A 8 -1.88 4.14 -3.69
C SER A 8 -1.59 5.35 -2.81
N ASP A 9 -0.36 5.45 -2.29
CA ASP A 9 0.19 6.66 -1.67
C ASP A 9 -0.69 7.22 -0.53
N ILE A 10 -1.25 6.31 0.29
CA ILE A 10 -2.12 6.69 1.40
C ILE A 10 -1.34 7.50 2.45
N HIS A 11 -0.03 7.24 2.62
CA HIS A 11 0.85 7.99 3.53
C HIS A 11 0.26 8.25 4.92
N SER A 12 -0.27 7.20 5.56
CA SER A 12 -0.90 7.20 6.88
C SER A 12 -2.16 8.06 7.02
N ASN A 13 -2.73 8.57 5.92
CA ASN A 13 -3.93 9.40 5.95
C ASN A 13 -5.19 8.54 6.15
N ARG A 14 -5.37 8.11 7.40
CA ARG A 14 -6.51 7.29 7.83
C ARG A 14 -7.86 7.87 7.41
N HIS A 15 -8.07 9.17 7.60
CA HIS A 15 -9.36 9.80 7.29
C HIS A 15 -9.68 9.78 5.79
N ALA A 16 -8.68 10.03 4.94
CA ALA A 16 -8.85 9.90 3.50
C ALA A 16 -9.12 8.44 3.12
N LEU A 17 -8.39 7.49 3.70
CA LEU A 17 -8.62 6.07 3.47
C LEU A 17 -10.04 5.64 3.85
N GLU A 18 -10.53 6.02 5.03
CA GLU A 18 -11.90 5.72 5.48
C GLU A 18 -12.94 6.27 4.51
N ALA A 19 -12.77 7.51 4.04
CA ALA A 19 -13.67 8.13 3.07
C ALA A 19 -13.68 7.38 1.73
N VAL A 20 -12.49 7.00 1.22
CA VAL A 20 -12.36 6.27 -0.04
C VAL A 20 -12.92 4.85 0.07
N LEU A 21 -12.64 4.13 1.14
CA LEU A 21 -13.19 2.78 1.37
C LEU A 21 -14.72 2.82 1.43
N ARG A 22 -15.31 3.82 2.10
CA ARG A 22 -16.76 4.01 2.14
C ARG A 22 -17.35 4.27 0.75
N ASP A 23 -16.68 5.05 -0.10
CA ASP A 23 -17.12 5.30 -1.48
C ASP A 23 -17.06 4.01 -2.33
N ILE A 24 -15.96 3.26 -2.22
CA ILE A 24 -15.77 1.98 -2.90
C ILE A 24 -16.88 0.99 -2.52
N ASP A 25 -17.17 0.88 -1.21
CA ASP A 25 -18.20 -0.02 -0.68
C ASP A 25 -19.60 0.43 -1.13
N ALA A 26 -19.90 1.73 -1.11
CA ALA A 26 -21.18 2.28 -1.58
C ALA A 26 -21.41 2.06 -3.08
N ARG A 27 -20.34 2.04 -3.88
CA ARG A 27 -20.37 1.73 -5.31
C ARG A 27 -20.40 0.23 -5.61
N GLY A 28 -20.28 -0.62 -4.60
CA GLY A 28 -20.31 -2.07 -4.74
C GLY A 28 -19.10 -2.65 -5.50
N ILE A 29 -17.97 -1.95 -5.50
CA ILE A 29 -16.77 -2.39 -6.21
C ILE A 29 -16.11 -3.52 -5.43
N ARG A 30 -16.06 -4.71 -6.04
CA ARG A 30 -15.53 -5.92 -5.38
C ARG A 30 -14.06 -6.19 -5.65
N THR A 31 -13.48 -5.57 -6.67
CA THR A 31 -12.06 -5.74 -7.00
C THR A 31 -11.33 -4.47 -6.61
N VAL A 32 -10.55 -4.56 -5.54
CA VAL A 32 -9.84 -3.42 -4.96
C VAL A 32 -8.37 -3.78 -4.82
N VAL A 33 -7.49 -2.91 -5.31
CA VAL A 33 -6.04 -3.10 -5.27
C VAL A 33 -5.39 -1.91 -4.59
N ASN A 34 -4.60 -2.16 -3.53
CA ASN A 34 -3.71 -1.17 -2.94
C ASN A 34 -2.29 -1.42 -3.45
N LEU A 35 -1.70 -0.42 -4.13
CA LEU A 35 -0.38 -0.49 -4.72
C LEU A 35 0.77 -0.25 -3.73
N GLY A 36 0.48 0.17 -2.50
CA GLY A 36 1.45 0.35 -1.42
C GLY A 36 1.69 1.81 -1.04
N ASP A 37 2.84 2.09 -0.43
CA ASP A 37 3.25 3.40 0.10
C ASP A 37 2.19 3.99 1.06
N SER A 38 1.66 3.09 1.89
CA SER A 38 0.44 3.37 2.63
C SER A 38 0.70 3.91 4.04
N LEU A 39 1.85 3.59 4.64
CA LEU A 39 2.09 3.80 6.08
C LEU A 39 3.19 4.81 6.39
N PHE A 40 3.96 5.23 5.39
CA PHE A 40 5.06 6.16 5.56
C PHE A 40 4.56 7.62 5.60
N GLY A 41 3.94 8.03 6.71
CA GLY A 41 3.43 9.39 6.86
C GLY A 41 3.16 9.80 8.31
N PRO A 42 2.67 11.02 8.55
CA PRO A 42 2.62 11.63 9.87
C PRO A 42 1.25 11.61 10.58
N ILE A 43 0.18 11.09 9.96
CA ILE A 43 -1.19 11.28 10.46
C ILE A 43 -1.57 10.18 11.46
N ASP A 44 -1.81 8.96 11.00
CA ASP A 44 -2.10 7.81 11.87
C ASP A 44 -1.59 6.50 11.23
N PRO A 45 -0.29 6.21 11.30
CA PRO A 45 0.29 5.00 10.69
C PRO A 45 -0.31 3.72 11.27
N ALA A 46 -0.55 3.67 12.59
CA ALA A 46 -1.09 2.50 13.27
C ALA A 46 -2.55 2.24 12.86
N GLY A 47 -3.41 3.25 12.90
CA GLY A 47 -4.81 3.11 12.49
C GLY A 47 -4.97 2.89 10.98
N THR A 48 -4.09 3.46 10.16
CA THR A 48 -4.07 3.15 8.72
C THR A 48 -3.71 1.69 8.46
N ALA A 49 -2.72 1.14 9.18
CA ALA A 49 -2.36 -0.27 9.08
C ALA A 49 -3.51 -1.17 9.54
N GLU A 50 -4.16 -0.83 10.65
CA GLU A 50 -5.31 -1.57 11.17
C GLU A 50 -6.45 -1.63 10.14
N LEU A 51 -6.82 -0.50 9.54
CA LEU A 51 -7.89 -0.46 8.52
C LEU A 51 -7.54 -1.31 7.29
N LEU A 52 -6.29 -1.24 6.81
CA LEU A 52 -5.87 -2.04 5.66
C LEU A 52 -5.85 -3.54 5.99
N MET A 53 -5.38 -3.91 7.18
CA MET A 53 -5.36 -5.31 7.63
C MET A 53 -6.77 -5.90 7.84
N GLN A 54 -7.75 -5.06 8.18
CA GLN A 54 -9.17 -5.44 8.30
C GLN A 54 -9.86 -5.65 6.94
N ARG A 55 -9.17 -5.43 5.81
CA ARG A 55 -9.70 -5.59 4.45
C ARG A 55 -9.01 -6.72 3.67
N PRO A 56 -9.14 -7.99 4.09
CA PRO A 56 -8.54 -9.13 3.39
C PRO A 56 -9.14 -9.38 1.99
N ASP A 57 -10.26 -8.72 1.66
CA ASP A 57 -10.86 -8.68 0.32
C ASP A 57 -10.05 -7.87 -0.70
N MET A 58 -9.14 -7.01 -0.23
CA MET A 58 -8.28 -6.19 -1.07
C MET A 58 -6.97 -6.92 -1.42
N ILE A 59 -6.46 -6.66 -2.63
CA ILE A 59 -5.11 -7.07 -3.01
C ILE A 59 -4.14 -5.98 -2.56
N HIS A 60 -3.28 -6.27 -1.59
CA HIS A 60 -2.24 -5.33 -1.15
C HIS A 60 -0.88 -5.69 -1.74
N ILE A 61 -0.17 -4.68 -2.23
CA ILE A 61 1.19 -4.79 -2.77
C ILE A 61 2.09 -3.93 -1.90
N ARG A 62 3.31 -4.40 -1.66
CA ARG A 62 4.33 -3.63 -0.96
C ARG A 62 4.92 -2.57 -1.87
N GLY A 63 4.79 -1.31 -1.48
CA GLY A 63 5.39 -0.17 -2.16
C GLY A 63 6.90 -0.05 -1.92
N ASN A 64 7.48 1.10 -2.28
CA ASN A 64 8.89 1.39 -2.04
C ASN A 64 9.09 1.90 -0.61
N CYS A 65 8.25 2.83 -0.15
CA CYS A 65 8.32 3.43 1.17
C CYS A 65 8.05 2.41 2.28
N ASP A 66 7.20 1.43 1.99
CA ASP A 66 6.94 0.30 2.90
C ASP A 66 8.22 -0.53 3.19
N ARG A 67 9.19 -0.54 2.26
CA ARG A 67 10.47 -1.24 2.46
C ARG A 67 11.34 -0.52 3.48
N TYR A 68 11.26 0.81 3.52
CA TYR A 68 11.99 1.59 4.52
C TYR A 68 11.46 1.26 5.92
N LEU A 69 10.15 1.10 6.09
CA LEU A 69 9.53 0.71 7.36
C LEU A 69 9.97 -0.67 7.87
N LEU A 70 10.56 -1.53 7.02
CA LEU A 70 11.14 -2.82 7.42
C LEU A 70 12.62 -2.72 7.83
N GLN A 71 13.29 -1.59 7.58
CA GLN A 71 14.65 -1.37 8.05
C GLN A 71 14.69 -1.08 9.55
N ASP A 72 15.83 -1.32 10.17
CA ASP A 72 16.03 -1.06 11.60
C ASP A 72 16.12 0.44 11.90
N ASP A 73 16.77 1.21 11.01
CA ASP A 73 16.95 2.65 11.15
C ASP A 73 17.00 3.35 9.77
N MET A 74 16.60 4.62 9.76
CA MET A 74 16.71 5.52 8.62
C MET A 74 16.69 6.97 9.10
N ASP A 75 17.59 7.81 8.58
CA ASP A 75 17.57 9.25 8.86
C ASP A 75 16.46 9.96 8.09
N SER A 76 15.25 9.86 8.62
CA SER A 76 14.07 10.56 8.14
C SER A 76 13.17 10.92 9.31
N PRO A 77 12.70 12.18 9.41
CA PRO A 77 11.70 12.56 10.42
C PRO A 77 10.43 11.72 10.33
N THR A 78 9.97 11.41 9.12
CA THR A 78 8.78 10.59 8.89
C THR A 78 8.99 9.16 9.36
N PHE A 79 10.16 8.57 9.10
CA PHE A 79 10.48 7.23 9.59
C PHE A 79 10.50 7.18 11.12
N ARG A 80 11.20 8.12 11.76
CA ARG A 80 11.30 8.23 13.22
C ARG A 80 9.94 8.43 13.89
N HIS A 81 9.00 9.06 13.18
CA HIS A 81 7.62 9.18 13.65
C HIS A 81 6.80 7.90 13.43
N ALA A 82 6.81 7.35 12.22
CA ALA A 82 5.91 6.25 11.84
C ALA A 82 6.36 4.89 12.39
N LYS A 83 7.66 4.57 12.34
CA LYS A 83 8.19 3.25 12.70
C LYS A 83 7.83 2.83 14.15
N PRO A 84 7.96 3.69 15.19
CA PRO A 84 7.62 3.29 16.56
C PRO A 84 6.12 3.06 16.79
N LEU A 85 5.26 3.67 15.97
CA LEU A 85 3.80 3.50 16.05
C LEU A 85 3.35 2.20 15.40
N LEU A 86 4.14 1.66 14.46
CA LEU A 86 3.86 0.39 13.80
C LEU A 86 4.35 -0.76 14.69
N GLY A 87 3.41 -1.37 15.42
CA GLY A 87 3.69 -2.57 16.21
C GLY A 87 4.13 -3.76 15.34
N ASN A 88 4.61 -4.82 16.01
CA ASN A 88 5.13 -6.03 15.36
C ASN A 88 4.15 -6.67 14.36
N GLU A 89 2.85 -6.56 14.61
CA GLU A 89 1.83 -7.11 13.73
C GLU A 89 1.79 -6.39 12.37
N ALA A 90 1.75 -5.05 12.39
CA ALA A 90 1.78 -4.24 11.17
C ALA A 90 3.08 -4.47 10.40
N LEU A 91 4.23 -4.54 11.07
CA LEU A 91 5.51 -4.81 10.42
C LEU A 91 5.57 -6.21 9.78
N ARG A 92 5.03 -7.24 10.45
CA ARG A 92 4.91 -8.59 9.87
C ARG A 92 3.96 -8.62 8.68
N TRP A 93 2.87 -7.87 8.75
CA TRP A 93 1.94 -7.72 7.63
C TRP A 93 2.63 -7.06 6.43
N ILE A 94 3.33 -5.94 6.60
CA ILE A 94 4.11 -5.30 5.53
C ILE A 94 5.14 -6.28 4.92
N ALA A 95 5.80 -7.07 5.78
CA ALA A 95 6.79 -8.06 5.34
C ALA A 95 6.17 -9.19 4.51
N SER A 96 4.91 -9.57 4.77
CA SER A 96 4.21 -10.63 4.03
C SER A 96 3.65 -10.17 2.68
N LEU A 97 3.49 -8.86 2.46
CA LEU A 97 2.98 -8.33 1.20
C LEU A 97 3.93 -8.62 0.01
N PRO A 98 3.40 -9.01 -1.16
CA PRO A 98 4.22 -9.24 -2.33
C PRO A 98 4.73 -7.91 -2.91
N SER A 99 5.93 -7.90 -3.50
CA SER A 99 6.51 -6.70 -4.16
C SER A 99 6.00 -6.46 -5.58
N LYS A 100 5.18 -7.38 -6.09
CA LYS A 100 4.53 -7.33 -7.40
C LYS A 100 3.10 -7.86 -7.22
N PRO A 101 2.12 -7.40 -8.00
CA PRO A 101 0.80 -8.03 -7.97
C PRO A 101 0.95 -9.52 -8.31
N PRO A 102 0.17 -10.41 -7.68
CA PRO A 102 0.13 -11.80 -8.10
C PRO A 102 -0.19 -11.86 -9.61
N PHE A 103 0.52 -12.71 -10.34
CA PHE A 103 0.28 -12.89 -11.77
C PHE A 103 -1.19 -13.28 -11.97
N VAL A 104 -1.95 -12.42 -12.65
CA VAL A 104 -3.31 -12.73 -13.08
C VAL A 104 -3.20 -13.30 -14.50
N PRO A 105 -3.46 -14.60 -14.73
CA PRO A 105 -3.42 -15.16 -16.07
C PRO A 105 -4.36 -14.39 -17.00
N GLY A 106 -3.83 -13.83 -18.10
CA GLY A 106 -4.58 -13.03 -19.07
C GLY A 106 -4.39 -11.51 -18.97
N ALA A 107 -3.71 -11.00 -17.93
CA ALA A 107 -3.29 -9.60 -17.90
C ALA A 107 -2.10 -9.38 -18.86
N ARG A 108 -2.33 -8.67 -19.97
CA ARG A 108 -1.25 -8.23 -20.88
C ARG A 108 -0.38 -7.21 -20.15
N THR A 109 0.78 -7.64 -19.67
CA THR A 109 1.85 -6.72 -19.31
C THR A 109 2.61 -6.39 -20.58
N THR A 110 2.39 -5.22 -21.16
CA THR A 110 3.33 -4.69 -22.16
C THR A 110 4.58 -4.27 -21.39
N PRO A 111 5.75 -4.86 -21.65
CA PRO A 111 6.99 -4.38 -21.05
C PRO A 111 7.23 -2.94 -21.54
N THR A 112 7.33 -2.00 -20.60
CA THR A 112 7.80 -0.65 -20.90
C THR A 112 9.23 -0.76 -21.43
N PRO A 113 9.56 -0.23 -22.62
CA PRO A 113 10.93 -0.27 -23.10
C PRO A 113 11.82 0.55 -22.16
N SER A 114 12.84 -0.11 -21.61
CA SER A 114 13.94 0.53 -20.89
C SER A 114 14.59 1.53 -21.83
N ALA A 115 14.47 2.83 -21.51
CA ALA A 115 15.26 3.86 -22.15
C ALA A 115 16.71 3.76 -21.66
N THR A 116 17.48 2.86 -22.27
CA THR A 116 18.93 2.88 -22.14
C THR A 116 19.45 3.94 -23.11
N GLY A 117 19.64 5.15 -22.59
CA GLY A 117 20.32 6.24 -23.29
C GLY A 117 21.76 5.83 -23.58
N GLY A 118 22.14 5.94 -24.85
CA GLY A 118 23.51 5.73 -25.30
C GLY A 118 24.46 6.80 -24.77
N GLN A 119 25.69 6.39 -24.56
CA GLN A 119 26.87 7.24 -24.71
C GLN A 119 27.58 6.81 -26.00
#